data_AF-B0T6R1-F1
#
_entry.id   AF-B0T6R1-F1
#
_cell.length_a   1.000
_cell.length_b   1.000
_cell.length_c   1.000
_cell.angle_alpha   90.00
_cell.angle_beta   90.00
_cell.angle_gamma   90.00
#
_symmetry.space_group_name_H-M   'P 1'
#
loop_
_entity.id
_entity.type
_entity.pdbx_description
1 polymer ?
#
loop_
_entity_poly.entity_id
_entity_poly.type
_entity_poly.pdbx_seq_one_letter_code
_entity_poly.pdbx_strand_id
1 'polypeptide(L)'
;MARRQFQLPELDEAFLDTLGLAWETIEEGGVQWLLLPGHGLPDGFDRLVVDIAIQISAGYPAAMLDMAYFHPPIGTTSRRPIPNADVIQILDGREWQRWSRHRTAENPWVPGEDDLSSHIHYMDAWLVAEIERI
;
A
#
# COMPACT_ATOMS: atom_id res chain seq x y z
N MET A 1 -4.63 7.63 20.33
CA MET A 1 -3.57 8.28 19.52
C MET A 1 -3.14 7.26 18.48
N ALA A 2 -2.90 7.68 17.24
CA ALA A 2 -2.36 6.81 16.20
C ALA A 2 -0.97 6.29 16.61
N ARG A 3 -0.67 5.02 16.33
CA ARG A 3 0.63 4.42 16.69
C ARG A 3 1.76 4.98 15.81
N ARG A 4 2.90 5.29 16.44
CA ARG A 4 4.11 5.83 15.81
C ARG A 4 5.35 5.10 16.33
N GLN A 5 5.51 3.82 16.00
CA GLN A 5 6.60 2.99 16.55
C GLN A 5 7.96 3.31 15.92
N PHE A 6 7.97 3.87 14.71
CA PHE A 6 9.14 4.41 14.04
C PHE A 6 8.75 5.66 13.25
N GLN A 7 9.76 6.45 12.84
CA GLN A 7 9.57 7.67 12.05
C GLN A 7 9.82 7.39 10.57
N LEU A 8 9.03 8.03 9.72
CA LEU A 8 9.28 8.06 8.28
C LEU A 8 10.13 9.30 7.94
N PRO A 9 10.72 9.38 6.74
CA PRO A 9 11.27 10.63 6.22
C PRO A 9 10.25 11.78 6.32
N GLU A 10 10.74 12.99 6.64
CA GLU A 10 9.88 14.18 6.88
C GLU A 10 8.94 14.48 5.70
N LEU A 11 9.41 14.31 4.47
CA LEU A 11 8.59 14.51 3.27
C LEU A 11 7.45 13.49 3.15
N ASP A 12 7.66 12.26 3.59
CA ASP A 12 6.63 11.23 3.60
C ASP A 12 5.57 11.53 4.66
N GLU A 13 5.99 11.92 5.87
CA GLU A 13 5.05 12.31 6.93
C GLU A 13 4.23 13.53 6.50
N ALA A 14 4.87 14.53 5.91
CA ALA A 14 4.19 15.72 5.38
C ALA A 14 3.19 15.36 4.27
N PHE A 15 3.55 14.46 3.36
CA PHE A 15 2.64 13.96 2.34
C PHE A 15 1.45 13.20 2.95
N LEU A 16 1.68 12.29 3.90
CA LEU A 16 0.61 11.55 4.56
C LEU A 16 -0.39 12.45 5.28
N ASP A 17 0.09 13.53 5.90
CA ASP A 17 -0.77 14.52 6.54
C ASP A 17 -1.66 15.27 5.53
N THR A 18 -1.23 15.39 4.26
CA THR A 18 -2.06 15.99 3.19
C THR A 18 -3.21 15.11 2.74
N LEU A 19 -3.15 13.79 2.96
CA LEU A 19 -4.22 12.87 2.61
C LEU A 19 -5.47 13.08 3.48
N GLY A 20 -5.35 13.75 4.63
CA GLY A 20 -6.44 13.95 5.57
C GLY A 20 -6.91 12.66 6.25
N LEU A 21 -6.13 11.57 6.11
CA LEU A 21 -6.37 10.27 6.71
C LEU A 21 -5.48 10.10 7.95
N ALA A 22 -5.97 9.36 8.93
CA ALA A 22 -5.09 8.86 9.97
C ALA A 22 -4.11 7.85 9.35
N TRP A 23 -2.86 7.89 9.78
CA TRP A 23 -1.85 6.89 9.42
C TRP A 23 -1.18 6.36 10.68
N GLU A 24 -0.61 5.15 10.65
CA GLU A 24 0.11 4.52 11.76
C GLU A 24 1.44 3.93 11.28
N THR A 25 2.46 3.92 12.12
CA THR A 25 3.70 3.16 11.87
C THR A 25 3.88 2.11 12.96
N ILE A 26 4.04 0.86 12.54
CA ILE A 26 4.23 -0.29 13.44
C ILE A 26 5.43 -1.13 13.03
N GLU A 27 6.08 -1.74 14.00
CA GLU A 27 7.14 -2.74 13.78
C GLU A 27 6.64 -4.10 14.27
N GLU A 28 6.59 -5.07 13.37
CA GLU A 28 6.17 -6.44 13.69
C GLU A 28 7.15 -7.44 13.08
N GLY A 29 7.70 -8.33 13.91
CA GLY A 29 8.68 -9.33 13.46
C GLY A 29 9.98 -8.73 12.90
N GLY A 30 10.36 -7.53 13.32
CA GLY A 30 11.53 -6.80 12.80
C GLY A 30 11.30 -6.16 11.43
N VAL A 31 10.05 -6.08 10.99
CA VAL A 31 9.65 -5.42 9.74
C VAL A 31 8.86 -4.17 10.08
N GLN A 32 9.20 -3.06 9.42
CA GLN A 32 8.51 -1.78 9.55
C GLN A 32 7.34 -1.70 8.56
N TRP A 33 6.19 -1.23 9.05
CA TRP A 33 4.96 -1.09 8.28
C TRP A 33 4.33 0.27 8.48
N LEU A 34 3.84 0.84 7.39
CA LEU A 34 2.89 1.93 7.39
C LEU A 34 1.47 1.36 7.25
N LEU A 35 0.54 1.81 8.09
CA LEU A 35 -0.88 1.53 7.96
C LEU A 35 -1.64 2.82 7.62
N LEU A 36 -2.52 2.73 6.62
CA LEU A 36 -3.36 3.80 6.11
C LEU A 36 -4.82 3.34 6.15
N PRO A 37 -5.51 3.50 7.29
CA PRO A 37 -6.92 3.18 7.38
C PRO A 37 -7.79 4.09 6.53
N GLY A 38 -8.85 3.52 5.95
CA GLY A 38 -9.91 4.30 5.30
C GLY A 38 -9.57 4.84 3.90
N HIS A 39 -8.72 4.16 3.15
CA HIS A 39 -8.43 4.48 1.75
C HIS A 39 -9.63 4.15 0.84
N GLY A 40 -9.99 5.08 -0.04
CA GLY A 40 -11.07 4.90 -1.01
C GLY A 40 -10.62 4.08 -2.22
N LEU A 41 -11.46 3.14 -2.65
CA LEU A 41 -11.24 2.35 -3.87
C LEU A 41 -12.11 2.85 -5.02
N PRO A 42 -11.67 2.70 -6.28
CA PRO A 42 -12.50 3.03 -7.43
C PRO A 42 -13.70 2.10 -7.54
N ASP A 43 -14.76 2.59 -8.19
CA ASP A 43 -15.93 1.77 -8.52
C ASP A 43 -15.51 0.54 -9.32
N GLY A 44 -16.11 -0.62 -9.02
CA GLY A 44 -15.79 -1.90 -9.66
C GLY A 44 -15.19 -2.92 -8.70
N PHE A 45 -14.61 -2.49 -7.58
CA PHE A 45 -14.29 -3.35 -6.45
C PHE A 45 -15.53 -3.68 -5.61
N ASP A 46 -15.50 -4.81 -4.90
CA ASP A 46 -16.59 -5.23 -4.00
C ASP A 46 -16.57 -4.51 -2.63
N ARG A 47 -15.60 -3.61 -2.45
CA ARG A 47 -15.44 -2.70 -1.30
C ARG A 47 -15.15 -1.31 -1.84
N LEU A 48 -15.70 -0.29 -1.17
CA LEU A 48 -15.46 1.12 -1.52
C LEU A 48 -14.38 1.76 -0.66
N VAL A 49 -14.11 1.19 0.52
CA VAL A 49 -13.14 1.71 1.49
C VAL A 49 -12.43 0.53 2.14
N VAL A 50 -11.11 0.62 2.26
CA VAL A 50 -10.25 -0.39 2.87
C VAL A 50 -9.11 0.26 3.64
N ASP A 51 -8.49 -0.51 4.52
CA ASP A 51 -7.22 -0.17 5.11
C ASP A 51 -6.09 -0.67 4.21
N ILE A 52 -5.02 0.11 4.11
CA ILE A 52 -3.82 -0.24 3.34
C ILE A 52 -2.64 -0.41 4.28
N ALA A 53 -1.83 -1.44 4.05
CA ALA A 53 -0.52 -1.56 4.67
C ALA A 53 0.57 -1.56 3.60
N ILE A 54 1.66 -0.85 3.88
CA ILE A 54 2.87 -0.81 3.05
C ILE A 54 4.03 -1.25 3.92
N GLN A 55 4.76 -2.27 3.45
CA GLN A 55 6.01 -2.68 4.06
C GLN A 55 7.09 -1.64 3.74
N ILE A 56 7.72 -1.08 4.76
CA ILE A 56 8.85 -0.16 4.58
C ILE A 56 10.12 -0.99 4.43
N SER A 57 10.68 -0.99 3.22
CA SER A 57 11.87 -1.74 2.87
C SER A 57 13.09 -1.31 3.70
N ALA A 58 13.92 -2.27 4.09
CA ALA A 58 15.20 -1.95 4.71
C ALA A 58 16.06 -1.12 3.75
N GLY A 59 16.50 0.07 4.19
CA GLY A 59 17.25 1.01 3.35
C GLY A 59 16.38 2.00 2.56
N TYR A 60 15.06 2.00 2.75
CA TYR A 60 14.19 3.08 2.28
C TYR A 60 14.67 4.45 2.84
N PRO A 61 14.65 5.54 2.05
CA PRO A 61 14.07 5.70 0.70
C PRO A 61 14.98 5.29 -0.48
N ALA A 62 16.23 4.87 -0.23
CA ALA A 62 17.08 4.39 -1.32
C ALA A 62 16.60 3.03 -1.87
N ALA A 63 16.04 2.19 -1.00
CA ALA A 63 15.40 0.94 -1.39
C ALA A 63 13.93 1.15 -1.80
N MET A 64 13.52 0.41 -2.82
CA MET A 64 12.19 0.47 -3.42
C MET A 64 11.09 -0.05 -2.49
N LEU A 65 9.93 0.59 -2.56
CA LEU A 65 8.65 0.04 -2.09
C LEU A 65 7.95 -0.68 -3.25
N ASP A 66 7.37 -1.85 -2.97
CA ASP A 66 7.00 -2.81 -4.02
C ASP A 66 5.57 -3.37 -3.90
N MET A 67 5.08 -3.48 -2.66
CA MET A 67 3.81 -4.15 -2.38
C MET A 67 2.82 -3.19 -1.72
N ALA A 68 1.55 -3.53 -1.88
CA ALA A 68 0.45 -2.99 -1.10
C ALA A 68 -0.38 -4.15 -0.53
N TYR A 69 -0.91 -3.96 0.66
CA TYR A 69 -1.67 -4.97 1.38
C TYR A 69 -3.01 -4.38 1.78
N PHE A 70 -4.10 -5.11 1.58
CA PHE A 70 -5.45 -4.59 1.77
C PHE A 70 -6.21 -5.34 2.85
N HIS A 71 -6.88 -4.59 3.73
CA HIS A 71 -7.76 -5.12 4.75
C HIS A 71 -9.13 -4.41 4.72
N PRO A 72 -10.27 -5.14 4.65
CA PRO A 72 -10.35 -6.58 4.39
C PRO A 72 -9.82 -6.95 2.98
N PRO A 73 -9.58 -8.23 2.69
CA PRO A 73 -9.27 -8.69 1.34
C PRO A 73 -10.30 -8.18 0.31
N ILE A 74 -9.81 -7.78 -0.86
CA ILE A 74 -10.61 -7.15 -1.91
C ILE A 74 -10.84 -8.08 -3.10
N GLY A 75 -12.06 -8.02 -3.63
CA GLY A 75 -12.46 -8.67 -4.87
C GLY A 75 -13.09 -7.67 -5.83
N THR A 76 -13.48 -8.15 -7.00
CA THR A 76 -14.12 -7.32 -8.04
C THR A 76 -15.60 -7.66 -8.12
N THR A 77 -16.43 -6.68 -8.45
CA THR A 77 -17.90 -6.86 -8.61
C THR A 77 -18.25 -7.84 -9.72
N SER A 78 -17.40 -7.95 -10.76
CA SER A 78 -17.49 -8.94 -11.83
C SER A 78 -17.13 -10.37 -11.39
N ARG A 79 -16.58 -10.53 -10.17
CA ARG A 79 -16.04 -11.78 -9.61
C ARG A 79 -14.88 -12.37 -10.40
N ARG A 80 -14.21 -11.59 -11.26
CA ARG A 80 -12.94 -12.02 -11.86
C ARG A 80 -11.86 -12.08 -10.77
N PRO A 81 -11.06 -13.16 -10.73
CA PRO A 81 -9.91 -13.24 -9.83
C PRO A 81 -8.90 -12.14 -10.15
N ILE A 82 -8.33 -11.56 -9.11
CA ILE A 82 -7.26 -10.59 -9.22
C ILE A 82 -5.92 -11.35 -9.30
N PRO A 83 -5.09 -11.10 -10.31
CA PRO A 83 -3.83 -11.81 -10.47
C PRO A 83 -2.83 -11.42 -9.37
N ASN A 84 -2.07 -12.41 -8.88
CA ASN A 84 -1.02 -12.25 -7.87
C ASN A 84 -1.51 -11.57 -6.57
N ALA A 85 -2.72 -11.93 -6.14
CA ALA A 85 -3.38 -11.43 -4.93
C ALA A 85 -3.91 -12.57 -4.03
N ASP A 86 -3.26 -13.73 -4.08
CA ASP A 86 -3.65 -14.99 -3.41
C ASP A 86 -2.98 -15.19 -2.04
N VAL A 87 -2.04 -14.31 -1.68
CA VAL A 87 -1.28 -14.43 -0.42
C VAL A 87 -1.88 -13.54 0.67
N ILE A 88 -2.10 -14.12 1.85
CA ILE A 88 -2.52 -13.41 3.06
C ILE A 88 -1.33 -13.19 3.99
N GLN A 89 -1.13 -11.96 4.41
CA GLN A 89 -0.20 -11.56 5.46
C GLN A 89 -0.99 -11.34 6.75
N ILE A 90 -0.54 -11.93 7.86
CA ILE A 90 -1.02 -11.57 9.19
C ILE A 90 -0.21 -10.39 9.67
N LEU A 91 -0.86 -9.29 10.01
CA LEU A 91 -0.23 -8.08 10.53
C LEU A 91 -1.17 -7.45 11.55
N ASP A 92 -0.65 -7.16 12.74
CA ASP A 92 -1.43 -6.61 13.86
C ASP A 92 -2.68 -7.45 14.20
N GLY A 93 -2.52 -8.78 14.11
CA GLY A 93 -3.59 -9.75 14.34
C GLY A 93 -4.72 -9.75 13.30
N ARG A 94 -4.57 -9.06 12.18
CA ARG A 94 -5.54 -8.99 11.08
C ARG A 94 -5.02 -9.66 9.82
N GLU A 95 -5.93 -10.12 8.97
CA GLU A 95 -5.61 -10.67 7.64
C GLU A 95 -5.54 -9.55 6.60
N TRP A 96 -4.44 -9.49 5.88
CA TRP A 96 -4.21 -8.53 4.81
C TRP A 96 -3.90 -9.25 3.51
N GLN A 97 -4.67 -8.96 2.47
CA GLN A 97 -4.42 -9.52 1.14
C GLN A 97 -3.25 -8.79 0.49
N ARG A 98 -2.19 -9.52 0.17
CA ARG A 98 -0.99 -8.97 -0.45
C ARG A 98 -1.17 -8.85 -1.95
N TRP A 99 -0.86 -7.68 -2.48
CA TRP A 99 -0.71 -7.44 -3.91
C TRP A 99 0.75 -7.13 -4.23
N SER A 100 1.34 -7.94 -5.10
CA SER A 100 2.69 -7.70 -5.63
C SER A 100 2.61 -7.17 -7.06
N ARG A 101 3.24 -6.02 -7.30
CA ARG A 101 3.30 -5.36 -8.61
C ARG A 101 4.68 -4.72 -8.77
N HIS A 102 5.67 -5.57 -9.00
CA HIS A 102 7.07 -5.18 -9.20
C HIS A 102 7.23 -4.07 -10.24
N ARG A 103 7.95 -3.01 -9.86
CA ARG A 103 8.47 -2.01 -10.80
C ARG A 103 9.39 -2.70 -11.81
N THR A 104 9.25 -2.35 -13.08
CA THR A 104 10.02 -2.94 -14.19
C THR A 104 11.13 -2.00 -14.62
N ALA A 105 11.98 -2.42 -15.56
CA ALA A 105 12.97 -1.54 -16.18
C ALA A 105 12.34 -0.35 -16.94
N GLU A 106 11.06 -0.44 -17.31
CA GLU A 106 10.32 0.63 -17.98
C GLU A 106 9.81 1.69 -16.97
N ASN A 107 9.61 1.30 -15.71
CA ASN A 107 9.23 2.20 -14.62
C ASN A 107 10.01 1.84 -13.34
N PRO A 108 11.33 2.04 -13.31
CA PRO A 108 12.16 1.66 -12.18
C PRO A 108 11.92 2.59 -10.97
N TRP A 109 12.28 2.13 -9.78
CA TRP A 109 12.47 3.03 -8.65
C TRP A 109 13.72 3.89 -8.87
N VAL A 110 13.60 5.20 -8.68
CA VAL A 110 14.69 6.17 -8.83
C VAL A 110 15.08 6.70 -7.44
N PRO A 111 16.20 6.21 -6.86
CA PRO A 111 16.63 6.65 -5.54
C PRO A 111 16.85 8.17 -5.48
N GLY A 112 16.22 8.82 -4.50
CA GLY A 112 16.29 10.28 -4.32
C GLY A 112 15.24 11.06 -5.11
N GLU A 113 14.44 10.39 -5.94
CA GLU A 113 13.27 10.98 -6.62
C GLU A 113 11.97 10.29 -6.21
N ASP A 114 11.97 8.96 -6.15
CA ASP A 114 10.84 8.18 -5.66
C ASP A 114 10.80 8.10 -4.13
N ASP A 115 9.57 8.12 -3.60
CA ASP A 115 9.27 8.11 -2.18
C ASP A 115 7.90 7.45 -1.93
N LEU A 116 7.35 7.61 -0.72
CA LEU A 116 6.08 7.01 -0.36
C LEU A 116 4.94 7.57 -1.22
N SER A 117 5.00 8.86 -1.58
CA SER A 117 3.98 9.50 -2.39
C SER A 117 3.93 8.91 -3.80
N SER A 118 5.09 8.68 -4.42
CA SER A 118 5.14 8.05 -5.74
C SER A 118 4.66 6.60 -5.69
N HIS A 119 4.94 5.87 -4.60
CA HIS A 119 4.43 4.52 -4.38
C HIS A 119 2.92 4.47 -4.22
N ILE A 120 2.31 5.37 -3.43
CA ILE A 120 0.85 5.42 -3.27
C ILE A 120 0.17 5.77 -4.60
N HIS A 121 0.68 6.75 -5.35
CA HIS A 121 0.14 7.07 -6.66
C HIS A 121 0.27 5.90 -7.65
N TYR A 122 1.38 5.17 -7.60
CA TYR A 122 1.58 3.99 -8.44
C TYR A 122 0.60 2.87 -8.07
N MET A 123 0.35 2.65 -6.78
CA MET A 123 -0.66 1.73 -6.29
C MET A 123 -2.07 2.11 -6.74
N ASP A 124 -2.45 3.39 -6.64
CA ASP A 124 -3.76 3.86 -7.11
C ASP A 124 -3.93 3.62 -8.62
N ALA A 125 -2.87 3.84 -9.41
CA ALA A 125 -2.88 3.53 -10.84
C ALA A 125 -3.08 2.02 -11.12
N TRP A 126 -2.51 1.13 -10.30
CA TRP A 126 -2.78 -0.31 -10.43
C TRP A 126 -4.23 -0.66 -10.15
N LEU A 127 -4.84 -0.05 -9.13
CA LEU A 127 -6.22 -0.30 -8.75
C LEU A 127 -7.18 0.11 -9.88
N VAL A 128 -6.96 1.28 -10.47
CA VAL A 128 -7.73 1.74 -11.64
C VAL A 128 -7.53 0.80 -12.83
N ALA A 129 -6.28 0.46 -13.16
CA ALA A 129 -5.98 -0.42 -14.28
C ALA A 129 -6.55 -1.83 -14.10
N GLU A 130 -6.64 -2.34 -12.87
CA GLU A 130 -7.26 -3.64 -12.60
C GLU A 130 -8.76 -3.61 -12.98
N ILE A 131 -9.48 -2.55 -12.62
CA ILE A 131 -10.90 -2.40 -12.98
C ILE A 131 -11.10 -2.21 -14.49
N GLU A 132 -10.23 -1.45 -15.16
CA GLU A 132 -10.35 -1.23 -16.61
C GLU A 132 -10.15 -2.51 -17.45
N ARG A 133 -9.52 -3.55 -16.87
CA ARG A 133 -9.23 -4.82 -17.55
C ARG A 133 -10.37 -5.85 -17.47
N ILE A 134 -11.40 -5.58 -16.68
CA ILE A 134 -12.40 -6.57 -16.24
C ILE A 134 -13.68 -6.52 -17.06
#